data_AF-D5UMJ4-F1
#
_entry.id   AF-D5UMJ4-F1
#
_cell.length_a   1.000
_cell.length_b   1.000
_cell.length_c   1.000
_cell.angle_alpha   90.00
_cell.angle_beta   90.00
_cell.angle_gamma   90.00
#
_symmetry.space_group_name_H-M   'P 1'
#
loop_
_entity.id
_entity.type
_entity.pdbx_description
1 polymer ?
#
loop_
_entity_poly.entity_id
_entity_poly.type
_entity_poly.pdbx_seq_one_letter_code
_entity_poly.pdbx_strand_id
1 'polypeptide(L)'
;MTSESNTEEIVDQTDENTETTEDTFDRAYVEDLRAESAKYRTRAKAADDLAHRLHAELVRATGVLADPTDLDFDEAHLDDPESLTAALEELVERKPHLRARTVAGDVGQGQSGGGSVSLIDVLKGRV
;
A
#
# COMPACT_ATOMS: atom_id res chain seq x y z
N MET A 1 -18.10 -22.39 -68.14
CA MET A 1 -16.86 -23.17 -68.28
C MET A 1 -16.18 -23.15 -66.92
N THR A 2 -15.81 -24.35 -66.44
CA THR A 2 -14.87 -24.67 -65.33
C THR A 2 -15.26 -24.13 -63.94
N SER A 3 -15.82 -24.94 -63.03
CA SER A 3 -15.22 -26.05 -62.27
C SER A 3 -14.17 -25.60 -61.25
N GLU A 4 -14.54 -25.67 -59.97
CA GLU A 4 -13.69 -25.95 -58.79
C GLU A 4 -14.66 -26.38 -57.66
N SER A 5 -14.94 -27.69 -57.53
CA SER A 5 -14.40 -28.60 -56.49
C SER A 5 -14.68 -28.06 -55.08
N ASN A 6 -15.73 -28.50 -54.38
CA ASN A 6 -15.85 -29.75 -53.60
C ASN A 6 -14.64 -30.05 -52.69
N THR A 7 -14.95 -30.48 -51.45
CA THR A 7 -14.07 -30.77 -50.29
C THR A 7 -13.98 -29.54 -49.38
N GLU A 8 -14.54 -29.49 -48.17
CA GLU A 8 -14.49 -30.48 -47.09
C GLU A 8 -15.84 -30.59 -46.34
N GLU A 9 -16.37 -31.81 -46.31
CA GLU A 9 -17.25 -32.30 -45.25
C GLU A 9 -16.48 -32.26 -43.92
N ILE A 10 -16.85 -31.35 -43.03
CA ILE A 10 -16.48 -31.47 -41.61
C ILE A 10 -17.59 -32.31 -40.97
N VAL A 11 -17.53 -33.62 -41.20
CA VAL A 11 -18.26 -34.61 -40.41
C VAL A 11 -17.20 -35.43 -39.68
N ASP A 12 -16.86 -34.97 -38.49
CA ASP A 12 -16.35 -35.88 -37.47
C ASP A 12 -17.06 -35.55 -36.16
N GLN A 13 -18.32 -35.99 -36.11
CA GLN A 13 -18.99 -36.29 -34.86
C GLN A 13 -18.31 -37.53 -34.27
N THR A 14 -17.15 -37.32 -33.65
CA THR A 14 -16.67 -38.24 -32.62
C THR A 14 -17.42 -37.87 -31.35
N ASP A 15 -18.67 -38.36 -31.24
CA ASP A 15 -19.33 -38.61 -29.97
C ASP A 15 -18.55 -39.75 -29.26
N GLU A 16 -17.35 -39.44 -28.79
CA GLU A 16 -16.73 -40.21 -27.73
C GLU A 16 -17.51 -39.87 -26.45
N ASN A 17 -18.55 -40.66 -26.22
CA ASN A 17 -19.17 -40.90 -24.92
C ASN A 17 -18.09 -41.41 -23.97
N THR A 18 -17.17 -40.52 -23.56
CA THR A 18 -16.46 -40.66 -22.31
C THR A 18 -17.55 -40.51 -21.26
N GLU A 19 -18.02 -41.65 -20.75
CA GLU A 19 -18.62 -41.74 -19.43
C GLU A 19 -17.56 -41.20 -18.45
N THR A 20 -17.47 -39.88 -18.38
CA THR A 20 -16.80 -39.14 -17.33
C THR A 20 -17.69 -39.36 -16.12
N THR A 21 -17.49 -40.50 -15.47
CA THR A 21 -17.89 -40.63 -14.07
C THR A 21 -17.17 -39.51 -13.36
N GLU A 22 -17.87 -38.40 -13.14
CA GLU A 22 -17.33 -37.23 -12.48
C GLU A 22 -16.76 -37.70 -11.14
N ASP A 23 -15.44 -37.64 -10.98
CA ASP A 23 -14.76 -37.95 -9.73
C ASP A 23 -15.26 -36.97 -8.68
N THR A 24 -16.31 -37.38 -7.97
CA THR A 24 -16.98 -36.55 -6.97
C THR A 24 -16.26 -36.74 -5.66
N PHE A 25 -15.59 -35.68 -5.20
CA PHE A 25 -14.91 -35.68 -3.91
C PHE A 25 -15.89 -35.83 -2.75
N ASP A 26 -15.46 -36.55 -1.71
CA ASP A 26 -16.22 -36.69 -0.47
C ASP A 26 -16.55 -35.34 0.15
N ARG A 27 -17.78 -35.20 0.64
CA ARG A 27 -18.26 -33.96 1.27
C ARG A 27 -17.33 -33.46 2.38
N ALA A 28 -16.87 -34.36 3.25
CA ALA A 28 -15.97 -34.03 4.34
C ALA A 28 -14.66 -33.42 3.85
N TYR A 29 -14.07 -33.99 2.79
CA TYR A 29 -12.84 -33.49 2.18
C TYR A 29 -13.01 -32.06 1.62
N VAL A 30 -14.09 -31.80 0.90
CA VAL A 30 -14.33 -30.46 0.34
C VAL A 30 -14.66 -29.44 1.43
N GLU A 31 -15.35 -29.84 2.49
CA GLU A 31 -15.60 -28.97 3.65
C GLU A 31 -14.29 -28.59 4.36
N ASP A 32 -13.40 -29.54 4.59
CA ASP A 32 -12.07 -29.30 5.15
C ASP A 32 -11.24 -28.36 4.25
N LEU A 33 -11.23 -28.61 2.93
CA LEU A 33 -10.53 -27.77 1.96
C LEU A 33 -11.08 -26.32 1.95
N ARG A 34 -12.40 -26.14 2.09
CA ARG A 34 -13.02 -24.81 2.20
C ARG A 34 -12.62 -24.12 3.49
N ALA A 35 -12.60 -24.84 4.61
CA ALA A 35 -12.19 -24.31 5.89
C ALA A 35 -10.71 -23.88 5.86
N GLU A 36 -9.85 -24.68 5.23
CA GLU A 36 -8.43 -24.37 5.07
C GLU A 36 -8.22 -23.17 4.14
N SER A 37 -8.89 -23.15 2.99
CA SER A 37 -8.87 -22.03 2.05
C SER A 37 -9.37 -20.73 2.69
N ALA A 38 -10.39 -20.79 3.56
CA ALA A 38 -10.88 -19.63 4.31
C ALA A 38 -9.82 -19.10 5.29
N LYS A 39 -9.08 -19.99 5.97
CA LYS A 39 -7.97 -19.61 6.86
C LYS A 39 -6.84 -18.94 6.07
N TYR A 40 -6.46 -19.44 4.91
CA TYR A 40 -5.43 -18.79 4.09
C TYR A 40 -5.87 -17.41 3.60
N ARG A 41 -7.12 -17.26 3.13
CA ARG A 41 -7.63 -15.95 2.70
C ARG A 41 -7.67 -14.92 3.84
N THR A 42 -8.04 -15.34 5.05
CA THR A 42 -8.04 -14.43 6.21
C THR A 42 -6.63 -14.04 6.62
N ARG A 43 -5.68 -14.98 6.60
CA ARG A 43 -4.26 -14.69 6.86
C ARG A 43 -3.63 -13.80 5.80
N ALA A 44 -3.91 -14.04 4.52
CA ALA A 44 -3.42 -13.21 3.42
C ALA A 44 -3.89 -11.76 3.58
N LYS A 45 -5.19 -11.53 3.79
CA LYS A 45 -5.73 -10.19 4.07
C LYS A 45 -5.06 -9.51 5.25
N ALA A 46 -4.86 -10.24 6.35
CA ALA A 46 -4.18 -9.70 7.52
C ALA A 46 -2.71 -9.36 7.25
N ALA A 47 -2.02 -10.14 6.41
CA ALA A 47 -0.66 -9.86 5.98
C ALA A 47 -0.62 -8.61 5.10
N ASP A 48 -1.55 -8.48 4.15
CA ASP A 48 -1.68 -7.30 3.28
C ASP A 48 -1.91 -6.04 4.12
N ASP A 49 -2.84 -6.08 5.09
CA ASP A 49 -3.12 -4.95 5.99
C ASP A 49 -1.88 -4.55 6.80
N LEU A 50 -1.08 -5.52 7.25
CA LEU A 50 0.17 -5.26 7.98
C LEU A 50 1.26 -4.70 7.07
N ALA A 51 1.36 -5.18 5.82
CA ALA A 51 2.31 -4.68 4.84
C ALA A 51 2.05 -3.21 4.51
N HIS A 52 0.79 -2.82 4.28
CA HIS A 52 0.40 -1.42 4.05
C HIS A 52 0.75 -0.53 5.25
N ARG A 53 0.49 -1.01 6.48
CA ARG A 53 0.85 -0.28 7.69
C ARG A 53 2.35 -0.11 7.83
N LEU A 54 3.12 -1.16 7.56
CA LEU A 54 4.58 -1.10 7.62
C LEU A 54 5.13 -0.11 6.60
N HIS A 55 4.63 -0.14 5.36
CA HIS A 55 5.00 0.81 4.31
C HIS A 55 4.75 2.26 4.74
N ALA A 56 3.56 2.57 5.27
CA ALA A 56 3.24 3.90 5.78
C ALA A 56 4.17 4.33 6.94
N GLU A 57 4.57 3.42 7.83
CA GLU A 57 5.54 3.74 8.89
C GLU A 57 6.95 3.96 8.35
N LEU A 58 7.40 3.19 7.35
CA LEU A 58 8.69 3.40 6.70
C LEU A 58 8.72 4.76 6.00
N VAL A 59 7.68 5.10 5.26
CA VAL A 59 7.52 6.42 4.63
C VAL A 59 7.54 7.53 5.71
N ARG A 60 6.79 7.36 6.80
CA ARG A 60 6.80 8.32 7.91
C ARG A 60 8.19 8.49 8.53
N ALA A 61 8.94 7.40 8.68
CA ALA A 61 10.29 7.43 9.24
C ALA A 61 11.28 8.24 8.37
N THR A 62 11.05 8.32 7.05
CA THR A 62 11.87 9.18 6.16
C THR A 62 11.68 10.67 6.42
N GLY A 63 10.50 11.08 6.92
CA GLY A 63 10.17 12.49 7.17
C GLY A 63 10.06 13.37 5.92
N VAL A 64 10.05 12.78 4.73
CA VAL A 64 10.04 13.52 3.45
C VAL A 64 8.63 14.00 3.08
N LEU A 65 7.62 13.16 3.26
CA LEU A 65 6.22 13.45 2.94
C LEU A 65 5.45 14.01 4.14
N ALA A 66 4.49 14.89 3.87
CA ALA A 66 3.57 15.41 4.87
C ALA A 66 2.57 14.35 5.35
N ASP A 67 2.02 13.56 4.42
CA ASP A 67 1.17 12.41 4.70
C ASP A 67 1.84 11.13 4.15
N PRO A 68 2.09 10.11 4.98
CA PRO A 68 2.69 8.86 4.51
C PRO A 68 1.78 8.05 3.57
N THR A 69 0.48 8.35 3.51
CA THR A 69 -0.48 7.67 2.63
C THR A 69 -0.51 8.23 1.20
N ASP A 70 0.25 9.30 0.92
CA ASP A 70 0.36 9.90 -0.42
C ASP A 70 1.22 9.08 -1.39
N LEU A 71 2.04 8.15 -0.88
CA LEU A 71 2.80 7.20 -1.69
C LEU A 71 2.02 5.90 -1.81
N ASP A 72 1.74 5.47 -3.03
CA ASP A 72 1.09 4.19 -3.29
C ASP A 72 1.94 3.02 -2.78
N PHE A 73 1.28 1.97 -2.28
CA PHE A 73 1.96 0.77 -1.81
C PHE A 73 2.65 0.04 -2.96
N ASP A 74 3.93 -0.26 -2.78
CA ASP A 74 4.71 -1.15 -3.63
C ASP A 74 5.47 -2.11 -2.71
N GLU A 75 5.43 -3.41 -3.03
CA GLU A 75 6.11 -4.46 -2.26
C GLU A 75 7.63 -4.28 -2.30
N ALA A 76 8.18 -3.74 -3.40
CA ALA A 76 9.61 -3.48 -3.53
C ALA A 76 10.14 -2.51 -2.46
N HIS A 77 9.30 -1.58 -1.99
CA HIS A 77 9.66 -0.61 -0.95
C HIS A 77 9.91 -1.26 0.42
N LEU A 78 9.39 -2.47 0.67
CA LEU A 78 9.58 -3.20 1.92
C LEU A 78 10.92 -3.94 1.97
N ASP A 79 11.36 -4.45 0.82
CA ASP A 79 12.57 -5.25 0.71
C ASP A 79 13.80 -4.40 0.38
N ASP A 80 13.62 -3.33 -0.40
CA ASP A 80 14.71 -2.44 -0.83
C ASP A 80 14.47 -0.99 -0.40
N PRO A 81 15.20 -0.50 0.63
CA PRO A 81 15.14 0.89 1.06
C PRO A 81 15.54 1.90 -0.02
N GLU A 82 16.42 1.53 -0.96
CA GLU A 82 16.85 2.45 -2.03
C GLU A 82 15.69 2.72 -2.99
N SER A 83 14.93 1.68 -3.38
CA SER A 83 13.71 1.81 -4.19
C SER A 83 12.70 2.78 -3.57
N LEU A 84 12.49 2.70 -2.24
CA LEU A 84 11.60 3.60 -1.52
C LEU A 84 12.07 5.05 -1.61
N THR A 85 13.36 5.30 -1.40
CA THR A 85 13.92 6.66 -1.49
C THR A 85 13.81 7.24 -2.89
N ALA A 86 14.07 6.45 -3.93
CA ALA A 86 13.94 6.88 -5.31
C ALA A 86 12.49 7.24 -5.66
N ALA A 87 11.52 6.41 -5.25
CA ALA A 87 10.10 6.68 -5.46
C ALA A 87 9.64 7.95 -4.74
N LEU A 88 10.15 8.20 -3.53
CA LEU A 88 9.87 9.42 -2.77
C LEU A 88 10.45 10.67 -3.47
N GLU A 89 11.68 10.59 -3.97
CA GLU A 89 12.32 11.69 -4.69
C GLU A 89 11.55 12.03 -5.98
N GLU A 90 11.20 11.02 -6.78
CA GLU A 90 10.41 11.20 -8.00
C GLU A 90 9.02 11.79 -7.69
N LEU A 91 8.35 11.29 -6.64
CA LEU A 91 7.05 11.80 -6.23
C LEU A 91 7.11 13.27 -5.82
N VAL A 92 8.12 13.65 -5.04
CA VAL A 92 8.30 15.03 -4.58
C VAL A 92 8.71 15.95 -5.72
N GLU A 93 9.54 15.50 -6.67
CA GLU A 93 9.90 16.27 -7.86
C GLU A 93 8.66 16.60 -8.69
N ARG A 94 7.79 15.61 -8.91
CA ARG A 94 6.53 15.78 -9.66
C ARG A 94 5.49 16.56 -8.88
N LYS A 95 5.41 16.37 -7.57
CA LYS A 95 4.41 16.97 -6.67
C LYS A 95 5.07 17.63 -5.46
N PRO A 96 5.68 18.82 -5.64
CA PRO A 96 6.44 19.48 -4.58
C PRO A 96 5.60 19.89 -3.36
N HIS A 97 4.28 19.98 -3.51
CA HIS A 97 3.36 20.32 -2.42
C HIS A 97 3.13 19.17 -1.42
N LEU A 98 3.50 17.93 -1.76
CA LEU A 98 3.39 16.78 -0.86
C LEU A 98 4.56 16.69 0.13
N ARG A 99 5.63 17.45 -0.11
CA ARG A 99 6.79 17.50 0.79
C ARG A 99 6.39 18.07 2.14
N ALA A 100 6.87 17.44 3.21
CA ALA A 100 6.68 17.92 4.58
C ALA A 100 7.12 19.38 4.70
N ARG A 101 6.20 20.26 5.12
CA ARG A 101 6.49 21.67 5.37
C ARG A 101 6.98 21.81 6.81
N THR A 102 8.29 21.90 7.00
CA THR A 102 8.85 22.31 8.28
C THR A 102 8.78 23.83 8.39
N VAL A 103 7.86 24.34 9.20
CA VAL A 103 7.87 25.76 9.58
C VAL A 103 8.97 25.93 10.62
N ALA A 104 10.18 26.26 10.16
CA ALA A 104 11.30 26.61 11.03
C ALA A 104 11.30 28.12 11.26
N GLY A 105 11.08 28.55 12.51
CA GLY A 105 11.14 29.96 12.94
C GLY A 105 10.25 30.25 14.14
N ASP A 106 10.64 31.25 14.93
CA ASP A 106 9.74 31.86 15.92
C ASP A 106 8.59 32.52 15.17
N VAL A 107 7.37 31.98 15.32
CA VAL A 107 6.14 32.50 14.70
C VAL A 107 5.68 33.82 15.32
N GLY A 108 6.46 34.41 16.24
CA GLY A 108 6.17 35.71 16.87
C GLY A 108 4.90 35.68 17.74
N GLN A 109 4.41 34.47 18.05
CA GLN A 109 3.25 34.22 18.89
C GLN A 109 3.75 33.99 20.32
N GLY A 110 3.94 35.09 21.04
CA GLY A 110 4.46 35.13 22.40
C GLY A 110 5.35 36.34 22.61
N GLN A 111 5.54 36.77 23.86
CA GLN A 111 6.46 37.86 24.17
C GLN A 111 7.91 37.42 23.87
N SER A 112 8.39 37.67 22.65
CA SER A 112 9.76 37.43 22.22
C SER A 112 10.67 38.57 22.69
N GLY A 113 11.03 38.49 23.97
CA GLY A 113 11.84 39.52 24.63
C GLY A 113 11.73 39.37 26.13
N GLY A 114 12.51 38.44 26.68
CA GLY A 114 12.63 38.28 28.12
C GLY A 114 13.37 39.47 28.72
N GLY A 115 12.65 40.54 29.06
CA GLY A 115 13.12 41.45 30.10
C GLY A 115 13.31 40.63 31.36
N SER A 116 14.53 40.56 31.88
CA SER A 116 14.82 39.81 33.10
C SER A 116 14.08 40.46 34.26
N VAL A 117 12.96 39.88 34.69
CA VAL A 117 12.22 40.35 35.87
C VAL A 117 13.00 39.95 37.10
N SER A 118 13.55 40.94 37.79
CA SER A 118 14.27 40.78 39.05
C SER A 118 13.29 40.90 40.21
N LEU A 119 13.18 39.84 41.02
CA LEU A 119 12.29 39.79 42.18
C LEU A 119 12.62 40.87 43.22
N ILE A 120 13.89 41.27 43.29
CA ILE A 120 14.37 42.33 44.19
C ILE A 120 13.83 43.71 43.76
N ASP A 121 13.65 43.95 42.46
CA ASP A 121 13.14 45.23 41.95
C ASP A 121 11.62 45.35 42.19
N VAL A 122 10.89 44.24 42.03
CA VAL A 122 9.46 44.15 42.40
C VAL A 122 9.26 44.38 43.91
N LEU A 123 10.08 43.77 44.77
CA LEU A 123 9.98 43.93 46.21
C LEU A 123 10.37 45.35 46.68
N LYS A 124 11.23 46.04 45.93
CA LYS A 124 11.61 47.44 46.18
C LYS A 124 10.65 48.45 45.53
N GLY A 125 9.56 47.99 44.91
CA GLY A 125 8.54 48.84 44.29
C GLY A 125 9.04 49.60 43.05
N ARG A 126 10.09 49.09 42.39
CA ARG A 126 10.65 49.69 41.18
C ARG A 126 10.29 48.79 40.00
N VAL A 127 9.19 49.13 39.34
CA VAL A 127 8.72 48.54 38.08
C VAL A 127 8.78 49.61 37.01
#